data_AF-A0A660CHU8-F1
#
_entry.id   AF-A0A660CHU8-F1
#
_cell.length_a   1.000
_cell.length_b   1.000
_cell.length_c   1.000
_cell.angle_alpha   90.00
_cell.angle_beta   90.00
_cell.angle_gamma   90.00
#
_symmetry.space_group_name_H-M   'P 1'
#
loop_
_entity.id
_entity.type
_entity.pdbx_description
1 polymer ?
#
loop_
_entity_poly.entity_id
_entity_poly.type
_entity_poly.pdbx_seq_one_letter_code
_entity_poly.pdbx_strand_id
1 'polypeptide(L)'
;MSAQRDAIDEANAAIGAAVSTLGLPRRLDTVLGEVQRELLDLAEAVDAGRTPARPSAVNRLLAEYSSFEAPSETPTAWDAVSAGYSPAAGLLKLARMVTLRASRSVTGDAAVWLSRLAEALLGAAVHVERRERDLVPFGFCPNAGP
;
A
#
# COMPACT_ATOMS: atom_id res chain seq x y z
N MET A 1 -23.00 9.37 -8.98
CA MET A 1 -21.89 8.45 -8.70
C MET A 1 -22.33 7.54 -7.57
N SER A 2 -22.00 6.25 -7.63
CA SER A 2 -22.38 5.28 -6.58
C SER A 2 -21.45 5.42 -5.36
N ALA A 3 -21.98 5.21 -4.15
CA ALA A 3 -21.18 5.26 -2.92
C ALA A 3 -20.00 4.25 -2.92
N GLN A 4 -20.14 3.17 -3.69
CA GLN A 4 -19.10 2.16 -3.91
C GLN A 4 -17.92 2.73 -4.72
N ARG A 5 -18.22 3.44 -5.81
CA ARG A 5 -17.23 4.14 -6.62
C ARG A 5 -16.49 5.19 -5.79
N ASP A 6 -17.22 6.00 -5.03
CA ASP A 6 -16.62 7.07 -4.21
C ASP A 6 -15.61 6.51 -3.20
N ALA A 7 -15.89 5.33 -2.62
CA ALA A 7 -14.96 4.67 -1.70
C ALA A 7 -13.69 4.14 -2.38
N ILE A 8 -13.80 3.66 -3.63
CA ILE A 8 -12.64 3.23 -4.44
C ILE A 8 -11.81 4.46 -4.85
N ASP A 9 -12.46 5.55 -5.26
CA ASP A 9 -11.80 6.81 -5.63
C ASP A 9 -11.04 7.40 -4.42
N GLU A 10 -11.61 7.31 -3.22
CA GLU A 10 -10.94 7.74 -1.99
C GLU A 10 -9.71 6.88 -1.65
N ALA A 11 -9.80 5.55 -1.83
CA ALA A 11 -8.65 4.66 -1.68
C ALA A 11 -7.54 4.99 -2.69
N ASN A 12 -7.91 5.29 -3.93
CA ASN A 12 -6.97 5.70 -4.97
C ASN A 12 -6.29 7.04 -4.65
N ALA A 13 -7.05 8.01 -4.15
CA ALA A 13 -6.52 9.30 -3.71
C ALA A 13 -5.54 9.16 -2.53
N ALA A 14 -5.84 8.28 -1.57
CA ALA A 14 -4.95 8.01 -0.45
C ALA A 14 -3.60 7.40 -0.88
N ILE A 15 -3.61 6.52 -1.91
CA ILE A 15 -2.38 6.01 -2.52
C ILE A 15 -1.62 7.13 -3.24
N GLY A 16 -2.33 7.99 -3.96
CA GLY A 16 -1.73 9.15 -4.62
C GLY A 16 -1.02 10.10 -3.65
N ALA A 17 -1.58 10.28 -2.45
CA ALA A 17 -0.93 11.04 -1.38
C ALA A 17 0.38 10.40 -0.92
N ALA A 18 0.43 9.06 -0.78
CA ALA A 18 1.66 8.34 -0.43
C ALA A 18 2.73 8.47 -1.54
N VAL A 19 2.34 8.31 -2.80
CA VAL A 19 3.20 8.47 -3.98
C VAL A 19 3.80 9.88 -4.05
N SER A 20 3.02 10.91 -3.71
CA SER A 20 3.44 12.31 -3.76
C SER A 20 4.52 12.70 -2.74
N THR A 21 4.87 11.82 -1.81
CA THR A 21 5.89 12.11 -0.77
C THR A 21 7.32 12.15 -1.30
N LEU A 22 7.58 11.60 -2.49
CA LEU A 22 8.92 11.37 -3.04
C LEU A 22 9.86 10.54 -2.14
N GLY A 23 9.33 9.93 -1.07
CA GLY A 23 10.08 9.09 -0.12
C GLY A 23 9.98 7.60 -0.42
N LEU A 24 9.34 7.21 -1.52
CA LEU A 24 9.17 5.81 -1.90
C LEU A 24 10.32 5.32 -2.79
N PRO A 25 10.76 4.06 -2.65
CA PRO A 25 11.61 3.42 -3.64
C PRO A 25 11.00 3.52 -5.04
N ARG A 26 11.81 3.86 -6.05
CA ARG A 26 11.34 4.05 -7.46
C ARG A 26 10.52 2.88 -8.00
N ARG A 27 10.87 1.63 -7.63
CA ARG A 27 10.13 0.43 -8.03
C ARG A 27 8.72 0.41 -7.43
N LEU A 28 8.61 0.70 -6.12
CA LEU A 28 7.34 0.79 -5.42
C LEU A 28 6.47 1.92 -5.99
N ASP A 29 7.06 3.10 -6.22
CA ASP A 29 6.39 4.23 -6.87
C ASP A 29 5.79 3.84 -8.23
N THR A 30 6.58 3.17 -9.08
CA THR A 30 6.13 2.70 -10.40
C THR A 30 4.96 1.71 -10.30
N VAL A 31 5.06 0.72 -9.40
CA VAL A 31 4.00 -0.27 -9.20
C VAL A 31 2.74 0.38 -8.62
N LEU A 32 2.85 1.34 -7.71
CA LEU A 32 1.69 2.04 -7.17
C LEU A 32 0.99 2.86 -8.27
N GLY A 33 1.73 3.50 -9.18
CA GLY A 33 1.13 4.16 -10.34
C GLY A 33 0.40 3.21 -11.31
N GLU A 34 0.79 1.93 -11.37
CA GLU A 34 0.02 0.89 -12.06
C GLU A 34 -1.23 0.49 -11.27
N VAL A 35 -1.12 0.32 -9.95
CA VAL A 35 -2.27 0.05 -9.07
C VAL A 35 -3.31 1.16 -9.14
N GLN A 36 -2.91 2.43 -9.19
CA GLN A 36 -3.84 3.56 -9.30
C GLN A 36 -4.64 3.52 -10.61
N ARG A 37 -4.06 3.02 -11.71
CA ARG A 37 -4.78 2.79 -12.96
C ARG A 37 -5.76 1.64 -12.85
N GLU A 38 -5.35 0.52 -12.26
CA GLU A 38 -6.27 -0.61 -12.01
C GLU A 38 -7.43 -0.23 -11.07
N LEU A 39 -7.22 0.69 -10.13
CA LEU A 39 -8.28 1.22 -9.26
C LEU A 39 -9.31 2.05 -10.05
N LEU A 40 -8.88 2.82 -11.05
CA LEU A 40 -9.81 3.54 -11.93
C LEU A 40 -10.66 2.56 -12.74
N ASP A 41 -10.02 1.55 -13.34
CA ASP A 41 -10.73 0.50 -14.09
C ASP A 41 -11.70 -0.29 -13.19
N LEU A 42 -11.29 -0.58 -11.94
CA LEU A 42 -12.14 -1.21 -10.94
C LEU A 42 -13.35 -0.34 -10.59
N ALA A 43 -13.15 0.96 -10.36
CA ALA A 43 -14.22 1.90 -10.05
C ALA A 43 -15.25 1.96 -11.19
N GLU A 44 -14.79 2.01 -12.45
CA GLU A 44 -15.67 1.97 -13.63
C GLU A 44 -16.41 0.64 -13.77
N ALA A 45 -15.74 -0.48 -13.52
CA ALA A 45 -16.37 -1.80 -13.57
C ALA A 45 -17.47 -1.93 -12.51
N VAL A 46 -17.20 -1.51 -11.28
CA VAL A 46 -18.16 -1.54 -10.16
C VAL A 46 -19.37 -0.64 -10.46
N ASP A 47 -19.15 0.59 -10.91
CA ASP A 47 -20.22 1.54 -11.24
C ASP A 47 -21.10 1.04 -12.40
N ALA A 48 -20.51 0.28 -13.33
CA ALA A 48 -21.22 -0.35 -14.45
C ALA A 48 -21.77 -1.76 -14.15
N GLY A 49 -21.60 -2.29 -12.94
CA GLY A 49 -22.02 -3.65 -12.57
C GLY A 49 -21.30 -4.78 -13.33
N ARG A 50 -20.07 -4.52 -13.81
CA ARG A 50 -19.23 -5.50 -14.53
C ARG A 50 -18.25 -6.17 -13.58
N THR A 51 -17.82 -7.38 -13.96
CA THR A 51 -16.69 -8.04 -13.31
C THR A 51 -15.41 -7.24 -13.56
N PRO A 52 -14.63 -6.92 -12.52
CA PRO A 52 -13.38 -6.20 -12.68
C PRO A 52 -12.29 -7.05 -13.37
N ALA A 53 -11.35 -6.37 -14.01
CA ALA A 53 -10.18 -7.01 -14.60
C ALA A 53 -9.28 -7.64 -13.52
N ARG A 54 -8.40 -8.55 -13.95
CA ARG A 54 -7.49 -9.26 -13.03
C ARG A 54 -6.49 -8.29 -12.38
N PRO A 55 -6.25 -8.35 -11.06
CA PRO A 55 -5.32 -7.48 -10.30
C PRO A 55 -3.83 -7.65 -10.65
N SER A 56 -3.37 -7.32 -11.86
CA SER A 56 -1.99 -7.62 -12.26
C SER A 56 -0.94 -6.86 -11.45
N ALA A 57 -1.17 -5.57 -11.19
CA ALA A 57 -0.28 -4.71 -10.42
C ALA A 57 -0.36 -5.04 -8.93
N VAL A 58 -1.57 -5.28 -8.40
CA VAL A 58 -1.75 -5.70 -7.00
C VAL A 58 -1.08 -7.06 -6.73
N ASN A 59 -1.18 -8.01 -7.66
CA ASN A 59 -0.50 -9.30 -7.54
C ASN A 59 1.03 -9.14 -7.51
N ARG A 60 1.59 -8.24 -8.33
CA ARG A 60 3.02 -7.92 -8.30
C ARG A 60 3.43 -7.26 -6.98
N LEU A 61 2.64 -6.30 -6.50
CA LEU A 61 2.89 -5.63 -5.23
C LEU A 61 2.88 -6.62 -4.06
N LEU A 62 1.90 -7.55 -4.02
CA LEU A 62 1.86 -8.63 -3.04
C LEU A 62 3.09 -9.54 -3.14
N ALA A 63 3.43 -9.99 -4.34
CA ALA A 63 4.56 -10.87 -4.54
C ALA A 63 5.89 -10.24 -4.09
N GLU A 64 6.07 -8.94 -4.31
CA GLU A 64 7.30 -8.22 -4.00
C GLU A 64 7.38 -7.77 -2.53
N TYR A 65 6.27 -7.36 -1.93
CA TYR A 65 6.28 -6.71 -0.62
C TYR A 65 5.54 -7.46 0.49
N SER A 66 4.85 -8.55 0.17
CA SER A 66 4.15 -9.40 1.15
C SER A 66 4.68 -10.85 1.19
N SER A 67 5.71 -11.16 0.39
CA SER A 67 6.44 -12.42 0.50
C SER A 67 7.56 -12.27 1.53
N PHE A 68 7.36 -12.81 2.72
CA PHE A 68 8.34 -12.79 3.81
C PHE A 68 9.02 -14.16 3.91
N GLU A 69 10.35 -14.19 3.87
CA GLU A 69 11.10 -15.45 3.91
C GLU A 69 11.18 -16.02 5.33
N ALA A 70 11.26 -15.13 6.33
CA ALA A 70 11.30 -15.50 7.74
C ALA A 70 10.04 -15.03 8.50
N PRO A 71 9.56 -15.78 9.52
CA PRO A 71 8.42 -15.34 10.34
C PRO A 71 8.63 -14.00 11.04
N SER A 72 9.88 -13.65 11.38
CA SER A 72 10.26 -12.36 11.95
C SER A 72 10.07 -11.19 10.98
N GLU A 73 9.93 -11.47 9.69
CA GLU A 73 9.72 -10.47 8.66
C GLU A 73 8.24 -10.18 8.39
N THR A 74 7.33 -11.03 8.86
CA THR A 74 5.89 -10.84 8.70
C THR A 74 5.39 -9.65 9.54
N PRO A 75 4.61 -8.72 8.96
CA PRO A 75 4.03 -7.60 9.67
C PRO A 75 3.20 -8.05 10.87
N THR A 76 3.48 -7.47 12.03
CA THR A 76 2.70 -7.68 13.25
C THR A 76 1.46 -6.79 13.30
N ALA A 77 0.58 -7.05 14.26
CA ALA A 77 -0.55 -6.15 14.53
C ALA A 77 -0.09 -4.73 14.91
N TRP A 78 1.07 -4.60 15.56
CA TRP A 78 1.66 -3.31 15.91
C TRP A 78 2.12 -2.54 14.66
N ASP A 79 2.74 -3.22 13.71
CA ASP A 79 3.21 -2.60 12.46
C ASP A 79 2.05 -2.01 11.65
N ALA A 80 0.85 -2.58 11.77
CA ALA A 80 -0.34 -2.08 11.10
C ALA A 80 -0.90 -0.77 11.68
N VAL A 81 -0.57 -0.42 12.92
CA VAL A 81 -1.13 0.76 13.63
C VAL A 81 -0.10 1.81 13.98
N SER A 82 1.19 1.47 13.99
CA SER A 82 2.25 2.43 14.26
C SER A 82 2.36 3.48 13.16
N ALA A 83 2.65 4.73 13.53
CA ALA A 83 2.54 5.90 12.66
C ALA A 83 3.45 5.92 11.42
N GLY A 84 4.38 4.96 11.30
CA GLY A 84 5.45 5.03 10.30
C GLY A 84 6.77 5.46 10.94
N TYR A 85 7.88 4.87 10.51
CA TYR A 85 9.21 5.46 10.70
C TYR A 85 9.51 6.58 9.69
N SER A 86 8.65 6.75 8.68
CA SER A 86 8.72 7.81 7.69
C SER A 86 7.32 8.27 7.24
N PRO A 87 7.18 9.51 6.70
CA PRO A 87 5.92 9.99 6.16
C PRO A 87 5.34 9.08 5.07
N ALA A 88 6.21 8.51 4.22
CA ALA A 88 5.81 7.61 3.15
C ALA A 88 5.19 6.32 3.69
N ALA A 89 5.81 5.70 4.70
CA ALA A 89 5.27 4.51 5.36
C ALA A 89 3.95 4.80 6.09
N GLY A 90 3.87 5.92 6.81
CA GLY A 90 2.65 6.34 7.49
C GLY A 90 1.48 6.52 6.53
N LEU A 91 1.73 7.16 5.37
CA LEU A 91 0.71 7.35 4.33
C LEU A 91 0.30 6.05 3.65
N LEU A 92 1.21 5.08 3.46
CA LEU A 92 0.84 3.74 2.98
C LEU A 92 -0.07 3.00 3.97
N LYS A 93 0.18 3.12 5.28
CA LYS A 93 -0.70 2.54 6.32
C LYS A 93 -2.07 3.23 6.36
N LEU A 94 -2.10 4.55 6.17
CA LEU A 94 -3.36 5.29 6.02
C LEU A 94 -4.11 4.84 4.76
N ALA A 95 -3.44 4.75 3.62
CA ALA A 95 -4.02 4.25 2.36
C ALA A 95 -4.57 2.84 2.54
N ARG A 96 -3.87 1.95 3.25
CA ARG A 96 -4.38 0.63 3.63
C ARG A 96 -5.71 0.71 4.37
N MET A 97 -5.83 1.58 5.38
CA MET A 97 -7.06 1.70 6.16
C MET A 97 -8.23 2.22 5.33
N VAL A 98 -7.98 3.16 4.42
CA VAL A 98 -8.99 3.64 3.46
C VAL A 98 -9.39 2.51 2.50
N THR A 99 -8.44 1.75 1.98
CA THR A 99 -8.70 0.58 1.12
C THR A 99 -9.50 -0.51 1.83
N LEU A 100 -9.23 -0.78 3.11
CA LEU A 100 -10.03 -1.71 3.92
C LEU A 100 -11.46 -1.21 4.14
N ARG A 101 -11.66 0.11 4.26
CA ARG A 101 -13.01 0.66 4.33
C ARG A 101 -13.73 0.51 2.99
N ALA A 102 -13.03 0.78 1.88
CA ALA A 102 -13.57 0.58 0.54
C ALA A 102 -13.96 -0.89 0.30
N SER A 103 -13.12 -1.85 0.72
CA SER A 103 -13.43 -3.28 0.55
C SER A 103 -14.70 -3.72 1.27
N ARG A 104 -15.07 -3.08 2.38
CA ARG A 104 -16.32 -3.34 3.13
C ARG A 104 -17.55 -2.70 2.50
N SER A 105 -17.36 -1.68 1.66
CA SER A 105 -18.46 -0.99 0.95
C SER A 105 -18.85 -1.67 -0.37
N VAL A 106 -17.98 -2.52 -0.90
CA VAL A 106 -18.20 -3.26 -2.15
C VAL A 106 -18.40 -4.75 -1.89
N THR A 107 -18.82 -5.50 -2.91
CA THR A 107 -19.09 -6.94 -2.81
C THR A 107 -18.37 -7.73 -3.90
N GLY A 108 -18.35 -9.06 -3.76
CA GLY A 108 -17.79 -9.98 -4.75
C GLY A 108 -16.28 -9.78 -4.98
N ASP A 109 -15.86 -9.94 -6.23
CA ASP A 109 -14.44 -9.89 -6.62
C ASP A 109 -13.78 -8.55 -6.31
N ALA A 110 -14.53 -7.44 -6.36
CA ALA A 110 -14.01 -6.12 -5.99
C ALA A 110 -13.60 -6.05 -4.52
N ALA A 111 -14.37 -6.66 -3.61
CA ALA A 111 -14.05 -6.69 -2.19
C ALA A 111 -12.78 -7.51 -1.92
N VAL A 112 -12.63 -8.64 -2.62
CA VAL A 112 -11.43 -9.48 -2.55
C VAL A 112 -10.22 -8.74 -3.10
N TRP A 113 -10.37 -8.07 -4.24
CA TRP A 113 -9.33 -7.25 -4.86
C TRP A 113 -8.80 -6.18 -3.91
N LEU A 114 -9.70 -5.39 -3.29
CA LEU A 114 -9.32 -4.32 -2.37
C LEU A 114 -8.70 -4.87 -1.08
N SER A 115 -9.21 -5.98 -0.56
CA SER A 115 -8.64 -6.62 0.64
C SER A 115 -7.20 -7.08 0.40
N ARG A 116 -6.92 -7.62 -0.80
CA ARG A 116 -5.57 -8.01 -1.23
C ARG A 116 -4.65 -6.81 -1.43
N LEU A 117 -5.16 -5.70 -1.98
CA LEU A 117 -4.40 -4.45 -2.04
C LEU A 117 -4.05 -3.92 -0.63
N ALA A 118 -4.99 -3.98 0.31
CA ALA A 118 -4.73 -3.55 1.68
C ALA A 118 -3.62 -4.36 2.37
N GLU A 119 -3.53 -5.66 2.10
CA GLU A 119 -2.43 -6.51 2.57
C GLU A 119 -1.09 -6.10 1.92
N ALA A 120 -1.10 -5.88 0.61
CA ALA A 120 0.06 -5.44 -0.15
C ALA A 120 0.62 -4.08 0.36
N LEU A 121 -0.28 -3.14 0.67
CA LEU A 121 0.08 -1.83 1.21
C LEU A 121 0.72 -1.93 2.60
N LEU A 122 0.31 -2.89 3.44
CA LEU A 122 0.97 -3.13 4.73
C LEU A 122 2.40 -3.62 4.53
N GLY A 123 2.57 -4.61 3.66
CA GLY A 123 3.88 -5.16 3.34
C GLY A 123 4.82 -4.09 2.79
N ALA A 124 4.33 -3.27 1.86
CA ALA A 124 5.07 -2.15 1.30
C ALA A 124 5.45 -1.11 2.37
N ALA A 125 4.52 -0.78 3.29
CA ALA A 125 4.81 0.15 4.38
C ALA A 125 5.94 -0.36 5.28
N VAL A 126 5.88 -1.62 5.71
CA VAL A 126 6.91 -2.23 6.55
C VAL A 126 8.25 -2.30 5.82
N HIS A 127 8.24 -2.60 4.52
CA HIS A 127 9.46 -2.60 3.72
C HIS A 127 10.11 -1.21 3.66
N VAL A 128 9.30 -0.16 3.47
CA VAL A 128 9.79 1.24 3.50
C VAL A 128 10.35 1.57 4.88
N GLU A 129 9.69 1.20 5.97
CA GLU A 129 10.19 1.46 7.32
C GLU A 129 11.53 0.78 7.59
N ARG A 130 11.71 -0.48 7.18
CA ARG A 130 12.96 -1.22 7.36
C ARG A 130 14.10 -0.52 6.64
N ARG A 131 13.87 -0.19 5.36
CA ARG A 131 14.83 0.57 4.57
C ARG A 131 15.23 1.86 5.27
N GLU A 132 14.28 2.63 5.79
CA GLU A 132 14.54 3.88 6.49
C GLU A 132 15.30 3.68 7.82
N ARG A 133 15.05 2.59 8.55
CA ARG A 133 15.83 2.24 9.75
C ARG A 133 17.28 1.85 9.44
N ASP A 134 17.51 1.19 8.31
CA ASP A 134 18.83 0.76 7.88
C ASP A 134 19.68 1.93 7.33
N LEU A 135 19.05 3.05 6.98
CA LEU A 135 19.75 4.28 6.62
C LEU A 135 20.33 4.94 7.87
N VAL A 136 21.64 4.78 8.08
CA VAL A 136 22.37 5.54 9.10
C VAL A 136 22.39 7.02 8.69
N PRO A 137 21.96 7.96 9.57
CA PRO A 137 22.05 9.38 9.26
C PRO A 137 23.49 9.78 8.95
N PHE A 138 23.72 10.44 7.82
CA PHE A 138 25.01 11.04 7.51
C PHE A 138 25.44 11.95 8.67
N GLY A 139 26.53 11.61 9.35
CA GLY A 139 27.04 12.32 10.52
C GLY A 139 27.13 11.49 11.81
N PHE A 140 26.53 10.30 11.86
CA PHE A 140 26.82 9.33 12.91
C PHE A 140 28.10 8.55 12.56
N CYS A 141 29.26 9.04 13.00
CA CYS A 141 30.39 8.16 13.24
C CYS A 141 30.06 7.38 14.53
N PRO A 142 29.79 6.06 14.49
CA PRO A 142 29.77 5.28 15.72
C PRO A 142 31.14 5.50 16.35
N ASN A 143 31.16 6.00 17.59
CA ASN A 143 32.37 6.40 18.29
C ASN A 143 33.52 5.43 18.00
N ALA A 144 34.47 5.88 17.19
CA ALA A 144 35.77 5.26 17.16
C ALA A 144 36.41 5.58 18.50
N GLY A 145 36.42 4.62 19.40
CA GLY A 145 37.34 4.69 20.52
C GLY A 145 37.14 3.59 21.55
N PRO A 146 38.14 3.38 22.42
CA PRO A 146 39.59 3.56 22.21
C PRO A 146 40.26 2.34 21.59
#